data_AF-A0A101XUG2-F1
#
_entry.id   AF-A0A101XUG2-F1
#
_cell.length_a   1.000
_cell.length_b   1.000
_cell.length_c   1.000
_cell.angle_alpha   90.00
_cell.angle_beta   90.00
_cell.angle_gamma   90.00
#
_symmetry.space_group_name_H-M   'P 1'
#
loop_
_entity.id
_entity.type
_entity.pdbx_description
1 polymer ?
#
loop_
_entity_poly.entity_id
_entity_poly.type
_entity_poly.pdbx_seq_one_letter_code
_entity_poly.pdbx_strand_id
1 'polypeptide(L)'
;MADGAEIPLAVRAANDGQTNRERHEKQYQALVELIEPGNIPYIQLGESIEVHLAEVDDADYELTDVILLPDGSYKYKMPDNGSQTVVISGGSGSFELSINPAAFLSSSTSDYEPGATLRGFRLSGMGGGELQDIYFVLRTDAGSVGPSL
;
A
#
# COMPACT_ATOMS: atom_id res chain seq x y z
N MET A 1 9.91 -0.93 -23.61
CA MET A 1 10.20 -0.63 -22.18
C MET A 1 8.85 -0.54 -21.51
N ALA A 2 8.70 -1.02 -20.28
CA ALA A 2 7.47 -0.80 -19.53
C ALA A 2 7.44 0.67 -19.09
N ASP A 3 6.31 1.35 -19.26
CA ASP A 3 6.14 2.78 -18.97
C ASP A 3 5.55 2.96 -17.56
N GLY A 4 6.19 2.31 -16.57
CA GLY A 4 5.71 2.19 -15.20
C GLY A 4 6.46 3.10 -14.23
N ALA A 5 5.76 3.58 -13.20
CA ALA A 5 6.37 4.33 -12.10
C ALA A 5 7.07 3.39 -11.11
N GLU A 6 8.34 3.64 -10.79
CA GLU A 6 9.04 2.92 -9.72
C GLU A 6 8.51 3.37 -8.35
N ILE A 7 8.11 2.40 -7.51
CA ILE A 7 7.54 2.64 -6.18
C ILE A 7 8.62 2.35 -5.11
N PRO A 8 8.99 3.32 -4.25
CA PRO A 8 9.90 3.07 -3.14
C PRO A 8 9.32 2.12 -2.09
N LEU A 9 10.12 1.15 -1.66
CA LEU A 9 9.72 0.03 -0.81
C LEU A 9 10.59 -0.08 0.45
N ALA A 10 10.01 -0.58 1.55
CA ALA A 10 10.74 -0.98 2.76
C ALA A 10 10.42 -2.44 3.13
N VAL A 11 11.45 -3.27 3.32
CA VAL A 11 11.31 -4.71 3.58
C VAL A 11 11.82 -5.04 4.98
N ARG A 12 11.11 -5.92 5.72
CA ARG A 12 11.54 -6.45 7.03
C ARG A 12 11.10 -7.89 7.26
N ALA A 13 11.93 -8.66 7.94
CA ALA A 13 11.48 -9.89 8.59
C ALA A 13 10.46 -9.57 9.71
N ALA A 14 9.36 -10.31 9.75
CA ALA A 14 8.19 -10.04 10.60
C ALA A 14 8.26 -10.67 12.01
N ASN A 15 9.48 -10.97 12.49
CA ASN A 15 9.70 -11.67 13.75
C ASN A 15 9.25 -10.86 14.99
N ASP A 16 8.28 -11.41 15.74
CA ASP A 16 8.24 -11.57 17.21
C ASP A 16 6.81 -11.68 17.81
N GLY A 17 5.76 -11.47 17.01
CA GLY A 17 4.37 -11.67 17.44
C GLY A 17 3.81 -10.56 18.34
N GLN A 18 4.45 -9.39 18.42
CA GLN A 18 3.85 -8.23 19.07
C GLN A 18 2.67 -7.67 18.26
N THR A 19 1.52 -7.48 18.91
CA THR A 19 0.37 -6.81 18.29
C THR A 19 0.64 -5.32 18.06
N ASN A 20 0.42 -4.70 16.90
CA ASN A 20 0.74 -5.10 15.52
C ASN A 20 0.86 -3.76 14.76
N ARG A 21 -0.25 -3.01 14.83
CA ARG A 21 -0.50 -1.65 14.31
C ARG A 21 0.63 -0.64 14.55
N GLU A 22 1.07 -0.39 15.78
CA GLU A 22 2.09 0.65 16.07
C GLU A 22 3.44 0.39 15.38
N ARG A 23 3.77 -0.88 15.07
CA ARG A 23 4.99 -1.24 14.35
C ARG A 23 4.87 -0.94 12.86
N HIS A 24 3.72 -1.23 12.27
CA HIS A 24 3.38 -0.91 10.88
C HIS A 24 3.29 0.60 10.67
N GLU A 25 2.65 1.35 11.60
CA GLU A 25 2.55 2.82 11.54
C GLU A 25 3.93 3.47 11.41
N LYS A 26 4.90 3.01 12.21
CA LYS A 26 6.29 3.47 12.15
C LYS A 26 7.02 3.12 10.85
N GLN A 27 6.54 2.14 10.06
CA GLN A 27 7.09 1.89 8.72
C GLN A 27 6.50 2.87 7.70
N TYR A 28 5.20 3.15 7.78
CA TYR A 28 4.56 4.16 6.93
C TYR A 28 5.10 5.57 7.20
N GLN A 29 5.27 5.94 8.48
CA GLN A 29 5.91 7.20 8.87
C GLN A 29 7.34 7.31 8.31
N ALA A 30 8.17 6.27 8.46
CA ALA A 30 9.54 6.26 7.94
C ALA A 30 9.60 6.30 6.40
N LEU A 31 8.64 5.68 5.69
CA LEU A 31 8.53 5.77 4.23
C LEU A 31 8.13 7.19 3.78
N VAL A 32 7.16 7.80 4.44
CA VAL A 32 6.70 9.17 4.11
C VAL A 32 7.78 10.21 4.39
N GLU A 33 8.56 10.04 5.47
CA GLU A 33 9.72 10.87 5.79
C GLU A 33 10.87 10.67 4.76
N LEU A 34 11.13 9.44 4.33
CA LEU A 34 12.21 9.11 3.39
C LEU A 34 11.94 9.57 1.94
N ILE A 35 10.69 9.51 1.48
CA ILE A 35 10.30 9.84 0.09
C ILE A 35 10.06 11.35 -0.08
N GLU A 36 9.75 12.06 1.00
CA GLU A 36 9.05 13.35 1.05
C GLU A 36 7.61 13.29 0.48
N PRO A 37 6.59 13.88 1.15
CA PRO A 37 5.19 13.79 0.71
C PRO A 37 4.90 14.26 -0.74
N GLY A 38 5.73 15.16 -1.29
CA GLY A 38 5.58 15.66 -2.65
C GLY A 38 5.95 14.64 -3.74
N ASN A 39 6.85 13.70 -3.44
CA ASN A 39 7.41 12.77 -4.41
C ASN A 39 6.75 11.37 -4.35
N ILE A 40 5.89 11.12 -3.35
CA ILE A 40 5.13 9.86 -3.25
C ILE A 40 4.34 9.63 -4.55
N PRO A 41 4.52 8.51 -5.27
CA PRO A 41 3.91 8.33 -6.58
C PRO A 41 2.39 8.34 -6.49
N TYR A 42 1.75 8.98 -7.48
CA TYR A 42 0.32 8.89 -7.71
C TYR A 42 0.03 7.74 -8.68
N ILE A 43 -0.93 6.88 -8.35
CA ILE A 43 -1.40 5.77 -9.19
C ILE A 43 -2.94 5.87 -9.27
N GLN A 44 -3.51 5.68 -10.45
CA GLN A 44 -4.95 5.77 -10.67
C GLN A 44 -5.65 4.47 -10.21
N LEU A 45 -6.85 4.63 -9.63
CA LEU A 45 -7.66 3.48 -9.22
C LEU A 45 -8.07 2.64 -10.44
N GLY A 46 -7.89 1.32 -10.35
CA GLY A 46 -8.06 0.37 -11.46
C GLY A 46 -6.78 0.09 -12.27
N GLU A 47 -5.66 0.74 -11.98
CA GLU A 47 -4.35 0.36 -12.54
C GLU A 47 -3.79 -0.91 -11.87
N SER A 48 -2.97 -1.67 -12.60
CA SER A 48 -2.31 -2.87 -12.06
C SER A 48 -0.94 -2.51 -11.48
N ILE A 49 -0.72 -2.87 -10.23
CA ILE A 49 0.58 -2.79 -9.56
C ILE A 49 1.28 -4.14 -9.70
N GLU A 50 2.45 -4.15 -10.33
CA GLU A 50 3.34 -5.31 -10.37
C GLU A 50 4.30 -5.30 -9.18
N VAL A 51 4.56 -6.47 -8.62
CA VAL A 51 5.53 -6.71 -7.55
C VAL A 51 6.58 -7.67 -8.07
N HIS A 52 7.84 -7.25 -8.04
CA HIS A 52 8.99 -8.03 -8.50
C HIS A 52 9.92 -8.28 -7.31
N LEU A 53 10.10 -9.55 -6.94
CA LEU A 53 10.99 -10.00 -5.87
C LEU A 53 12.23 -10.67 -6.45
N ALA A 54 13.34 -10.63 -5.71
CA ALA A 54 14.59 -11.29 -6.11
C ALA A 54 14.58 -12.81 -5.85
N GLU A 55 13.62 -13.30 -5.06
CA GLU A 55 13.40 -14.71 -4.76
C GLU A 55 12.42 -15.31 -5.78
N VAL A 56 12.66 -16.55 -6.19
CA VAL A 56 11.96 -17.20 -7.32
C VAL A 56 10.91 -18.21 -6.84
N ASP A 57 10.77 -18.40 -5.52
CA ASP A 57 9.84 -19.35 -4.92
C ASP A 57 8.39 -18.82 -5.00
N ASP A 58 7.45 -19.70 -5.31
CA ASP A 58 6.03 -19.37 -5.39
C ASP A 58 5.44 -19.16 -3.98
N ALA A 59 4.80 -18.02 -3.73
CA ALA A 59 4.32 -17.63 -2.40
C ALA A 59 3.08 -16.72 -2.43
N ASP A 60 2.16 -16.97 -1.51
CA ASP A 60 0.97 -16.15 -1.26
C ASP A 60 1.29 -15.05 -0.23
N TYR A 61 0.99 -13.80 -0.58
CA TYR A 61 1.11 -12.64 0.31
C TYR A 61 -0.26 -12.06 0.66
N GLU A 62 -0.47 -11.75 1.93
CA GLU A 62 -1.63 -11.00 2.42
C GLU A 62 -1.40 -9.49 2.22
N LEU A 63 -2.15 -8.87 1.30
CA LEU A 63 -2.18 -7.43 1.10
C LEU A 63 -3.12 -6.76 2.11
N THR A 64 -2.53 -5.85 2.86
CA THR A 64 -3.12 -4.91 3.84
C THR A 64 -3.18 -3.53 3.18
N ASP A 65 -4.27 -2.77 3.34
CA ASP A 65 -4.51 -1.49 2.65
C ASP A 65 -5.22 -0.49 3.57
N VAL A 66 -4.54 0.61 3.88
CA VAL A 66 -4.97 1.58 4.89
C VAL A 66 -4.87 3.03 4.41
N ILE A 67 -5.78 3.88 4.89
CA ILE A 67 -5.70 5.33 4.70
C ILE A 67 -4.80 5.96 5.77
N LEU A 68 -3.86 6.79 5.34
CA LEU A 68 -2.90 7.49 6.17
C LEU A 68 -3.22 8.99 6.30
N LEU A 69 -2.64 9.62 7.32
CA LEU A 69 -2.48 11.07 7.42
C LEU A 69 -1.16 11.50 6.75
N PRO A 70 -0.95 12.80 6.44
CA PRO A 70 0.23 13.28 5.72
C PRO A 70 1.60 13.05 6.40
N ASP A 71 1.62 12.61 7.67
CA ASP A 71 2.80 12.21 8.42
C ASP A 71 3.08 10.70 8.35
N GLY A 72 2.24 9.92 7.67
CA GLY A 72 2.29 8.46 7.62
C GLY A 72 1.60 7.74 8.79
N SER A 73 0.98 8.45 9.72
CA SER A 73 0.15 7.83 10.77
C SER A 73 -1.20 7.34 10.22
N TYR A 74 -1.87 6.40 10.90
CA TYR A 74 -3.14 5.86 10.43
C TYR A 74 -4.31 6.84 10.63
N LYS A 75 -5.03 7.18 9.55
CA LYS A 75 -6.19 8.08 9.59
C LYS A 75 -7.40 7.49 10.34
N TYR A 76 -7.60 6.17 10.23
CA TYR A 76 -8.73 5.46 10.85
C TYR A 76 -8.30 4.32 11.77
N LYS A 77 -9.13 4.04 12.79
CA LYS A 77 -8.84 3.00 13.81
C LYS A 77 -9.16 1.58 13.35
N MET A 78 -10.10 1.41 12.43
CA MET A 78 -10.34 0.14 11.74
C MET A 78 -9.36 0.04 10.58
N PRO A 79 -8.56 -1.03 10.48
CA PRO A 79 -7.73 -1.30 9.32
C PRO A 79 -8.54 -2.07 8.25
N ASP A 80 -8.10 -1.92 7.00
CA ASP A 80 -8.33 -2.82 5.86
C ASP A 80 -9.75 -2.96 5.30
N ASN A 81 -9.84 -3.14 3.98
CA ASN A 81 -11.08 -3.43 3.24
C ASN A 81 -11.44 -4.93 3.25
N GLY A 82 -10.98 -5.64 4.30
CA GLY A 82 -10.57 -7.03 4.18
C GLY A 82 -9.19 -7.14 3.50
N SER A 83 -8.53 -8.29 3.66
CA SER A 83 -7.26 -8.57 3.00
C SER A 83 -7.44 -9.23 1.64
N GLN A 84 -6.52 -8.92 0.72
CA GLN A 84 -6.45 -9.51 -0.62
C GLN A 84 -5.21 -10.40 -0.71
N THR A 85 -5.34 -11.61 -1.25
CA THR A 85 -4.16 -12.43 -1.57
C THR A 85 -3.52 -11.94 -2.86
N VAL A 86 -2.21 -11.69 -2.82
CA VAL A 86 -1.37 -11.48 -4.00
C VAL A 86 -0.48 -12.71 -4.15
N VAL A 87 -0.73 -13.47 -5.22
CA VAL A 87 0.08 -14.64 -5.57
C VAL A 87 1.33 -14.13 -6.30
N ILE A 88 2.50 -14.47 -5.80
CA ILE A 88 3.78 -14.25 -6.46
C ILE A 88 4.27 -15.61 -6.95
N SER A 89 4.66 -15.71 -8.22
CA SER A 89 5.15 -16.95 -8.83
C SER A 89 6.33 -16.68 -9.74
N GLY A 90 7.39 -17.49 -9.63
CA GLY A 90 8.66 -17.24 -10.34
C GLY A 90 9.29 -15.87 -10.05
N GLY A 91 8.99 -15.28 -8.89
CA GLY A 91 9.49 -13.96 -8.46
C GLY A 91 8.68 -12.75 -8.91
N SER A 92 7.54 -12.91 -9.58
CA SER A 92 6.63 -11.79 -9.88
C SER A 92 5.17 -12.08 -9.59
N GLY A 93 4.41 -11.03 -9.26
CA GLY A 93 2.97 -11.07 -9.03
C GLY A 93 2.36 -9.69 -9.25
N SER A 94 1.03 -9.59 -9.26
CA SER A 94 0.35 -8.31 -9.45
C SER A 94 -1.03 -8.26 -8.80
N PHE A 95 -1.52 -7.04 -8.59
CA PHE A 95 -2.88 -6.78 -8.11
C PHE A 95 -3.45 -5.49 -8.73
N GLU A 96 -4.78 -5.40 -8.82
CA GLU A 96 -5.47 -4.18 -9.24
C GLU A 96 -5.63 -3.21 -8.06
N LEU A 97 -5.31 -1.94 -8.25
CA LEU A 97 -5.47 -0.88 -7.25
C LEU A 97 -6.95 -0.51 -7.09
N SER A 98 -7.65 -1.32 -6.29
CA SER A 98 -9.09 -1.15 -6.03
C SER A 98 -9.42 0.13 -5.23
N ILE A 99 -10.70 0.49 -5.22
CA ILE A 99 -11.25 1.55 -4.35
C ILE A 99 -11.08 1.13 -2.87
N ASN A 100 -10.67 2.06 -2.00
CA ASN A 100 -10.67 1.87 -0.55
C ASN A 100 -11.91 2.56 0.07
N PRO A 101 -12.98 1.82 0.44
CA PRO A 101 -14.16 2.33 1.15
C PRO A 101 -13.89 3.30 2.31
N ALA A 102 -12.78 3.18 3.04
CA ALA A 102 -12.47 4.08 4.15
C ALA A 102 -12.08 5.50 3.69
N ALA A 103 -11.70 5.70 2.44
CA ALA A 103 -11.41 7.04 1.90
C ALA A 103 -12.66 7.96 1.93
N PHE A 104 -13.85 7.40 1.74
CA PHE A 104 -15.14 8.13 1.83
C PHE A 104 -15.58 8.46 3.27
N LEU A 105 -14.80 8.09 4.30
CA LEU A 105 -15.13 8.37 5.70
C LEU A 105 -14.64 9.75 6.18
N SER A 106 -14.14 10.61 5.29
CA SER A 106 -13.68 11.95 5.67
C SER A 106 -14.76 13.02 5.62
N SER A 107 -14.73 13.89 6.62
CA SER A 107 -15.50 15.14 6.69
C SER A 107 -14.81 16.32 5.97
N SER A 108 -13.54 16.19 5.55
CA SER A 108 -12.83 17.28 4.88
C SER A 108 -12.97 17.17 3.36
N THR A 109 -13.39 18.25 2.70
CA THR A 109 -13.51 18.30 1.23
C THR A 109 -12.16 18.14 0.53
N SER A 110 -11.05 18.53 1.17
CA SER A 110 -9.69 18.42 0.63
C SER A 110 -9.23 16.98 0.38
N ASP A 111 -9.79 16.00 1.10
CA ASP A 111 -9.41 14.59 0.94
C ASP A 111 -9.97 13.96 -0.35
N TYR A 112 -10.92 14.64 -0.99
CA TYR A 112 -11.55 14.26 -2.25
C TYR A 112 -10.94 15.01 -3.46
N GLU A 113 -9.88 15.80 -3.25
CA GLU A 113 -9.10 16.37 -4.35
C GLU A 113 -8.27 15.27 -5.05
N PRO A 114 -7.98 15.40 -6.37
CA PRO A 114 -7.25 14.37 -7.11
C PRO A 114 -5.89 14.05 -6.49
N GLY A 115 -5.63 12.76 -6.26
CA GLY A 115 -4.40 12.28 -5.60
C GLY A 115 -4.23 12.65 -4.12
N ALA A 116 -5.24 13.22 -3.44
CA ALA A 116 -5.14 13.64 -2.04
C ALA A 116 -5.18 12.47 -1.04
N THR A 117 -5.69 11.29 -1.43
CA THR A 117 -5.77 10.13 -0.53
C THR A 117 -4.44 9.39 -0.50
N LEU A 118 -3.67 9.57 0.58
CA LEU A 118 -2.47 8.80 0.88
C LEU A 118 -2.86 7.42 1.42
N ARG A 119 -2.44 6.36 0.71
CA ARG A 119 -2.63 4.95 1.09
C ARG A 119 -1.31 4.32 1.50
N GLY A 120 -1.34 3.52 2.57
CA GLY A 120 -0.25 2.66 3.01
C GLY A 120 -0.59 1.20 2.74
N PHE A 121 0.37 0.46 2.20
CA PHE A 121 0.22 -0.95 1.85
C PHE A 121 1.27 -1.81 2.54
N ARG A 122 0.87 -3.00 2.96
CA ARG A 122 1.78 -4.04 3.47
C ARG A 122 1.41 -5.38 2.84
N LEU A 123 2.36 -5.99 2.15
CA LEU A 123 2.32 -7.40 1.76
C LEU A 123 3.00 -8.22 2.87
N SER A 124 2.29 -9.18 3.45
CA SER A 124 2.80 -10.05 4.52
C SER A 124 2.76 -11.50 4.07
N GLY A 125 3.89 -12.20 4.03
CA GLY A 125 3.97 -13.54 3.45
C GLY A 125 5.32 -14.21 3.67
N MET A 126 5.44 -15.45 3.20
CA MET A 126 6.69 -16.22 3.33
C MET A 126 7.63 -15.93 2.17
N GLY A 127 8.86 -15.48 2.46
CA GLY A 127 9.95 -15.32 1.51
C GLY A 127 11.22 -15.97 2.06
N GLY A 128 11.98 -16.68 1.22
CA GLY A 128 13.23 -17.37 1.62
C GLY A 128 13.09 -18.42 2.74
N GLY A 129 11.87 -18.79 3.12
CA GLY A 129 11.57 -19.62 4.30
C GLY A 129 11.33 -18.85 5.61
N GLU A 130 11.37 -17.52 5.61
CA GLU A 130 11.00 -16.65 6.74
C GLU A 130 9.71 -15.86 6.45
N LEU A 131 9.03 -15.39 7.50
CA LEU A 131 7.89 -14.47 7.35
C LEU A 131 8.42 -13.04 7.15
N GLN A 132 8.05 -12.38 6.06
CA GLN A 132 8.43 -10.99 5.77
C GLN A 132 7.23 -10.09 5.53
N ASP A 133 7.38 -8.82 5.93
CA ASP A 133 6.50 -7.72 5.55
C ASP A 133 7.24 -6.81 4.55
N ILE A 134 6.55 -6.45 3.46
CA ILE A 134 6.99 -5.47 2.46
C ILE A 134 6.01 -4.30 2.48
N TYR A 135 6.52 -3.09 2.71
CA TYR A 135 5.73 -1.87 2.88
C TYR A 135 5.97 -0.88 1.72
N PHE A 136 4.91 -0.20 1.28
CA PHE A 136 4.97 0.95 0.35
C PHE A 136 3.83 1.94 0.64
N VAL A 137 3.94 3.15 0.07
CA VAL A 137 2.92 4.21 0.19
C VAL A 137 2.65 4.83 -1.18
N LEU A 138 1.38 5.08 -1.49
CA LEU A 138 0.92 5.67 -2.77
C LEU A 138 -0.05 6.82 -2.52
N ARG A 139 -0.07 7.80 -3.43
CA ARG A 139 -1.18 8.75 -3.56
C ARG A 139 -2.21 8.21 -4.54
N THR A 140 -3.48 8.44 -4.23
CA THR A 140 -4.64 7.96 -4.99
C THR A 140 -5.80 8.93 -4.88
N ASP A 141 -6.80 8.80 -5.74
CA ASP A 141 -8.10 9.43 -5.53
C ASP A 141 -8.88 8.72 -4.41
N ALA A 142 -9.80 9.41 -3.75
CA ALA A 142 -10.70 8.81 -2.75
C ALA A 142 -11.69 7.80 -3.37
N GLY A 143 -11.92 7.88 -4.68
CA GLY A 143 -12.81 7.02 -5.44
C GLY A 143 -12.66 7.29 -6.93
N SER A 144 -13.14 6.37 -7.77
CA SER A 144 -13.04 6.52 -9.23
C SER A 144 -13.77 7.78 -9.70
N VAL A 145 -13.08 8.67 -10.41
CA VAL A 145 -13.72 9.74 -11.18
C VAL A 145 -14.49 9.11 -12.34
N GLY A 146 -15.76 8.75 -12.08
CA GLY A 146 -16.72 8.47 -13.14
C GLY A 146 -16.83 9.69 -14.07
N PRO A 147 -17.08 9.50 -15.38
CA PRO A 147 -17.03 10.58 -16.34
C PRO A 147 -17.97 11.73 -15.93
N SER A 148 -17.41 12.94 -15.84
CA SER A 148 -18.15 14.15 -15.46
C SER A 148 -19.40 14.32 -16.31
N LEU A 149 -20.55 14.41 -15.66
CA LEU A 149 -21.88 14.62 -16.26
C LEU A 149 -22.06 16.05 -16.80
#